data_AF-A0A1F8U9W0-F1
#
_entry.id   AF-A0A1F8U9W0-F1
#
_cell.length_a   1.000
_cell.length_b   1.000
_cell.length_c   1.000
_cell.angle_alpha   90.00
_cell.angle_beta   90.00
_cell.angle_gamma   90.00
#
_symmetry.space_group_name_H-M   'P 1'
#
loop_
_entity.id
_entity.type
_entity.pdbx_description
1 polymer ?
#
loop_
_entity_poly.entity_id
_entity_poly.type
_entity_poly.pdbx_seq_one_letter_code
_entity_poly.pdbx_strand_id
1 'polypeptide(L)'
;MSNAVVAASDPTKPDMAMPVPVSVAAEGATVTDVVTKFKLGLIKNVQGQHMALINGQAVKQGDEIEGYKVLSINRQHVVLQQANERLTLSLFKVMKTQ
;
A
#
# COMPACT_ATOMS: atom_id res chain seq x y z
N MET A 1 -32.99 58.39 20.09
CA MET A 1 -33.73 57.35 19.36
C MET A 1 -32.83 56.13 19.21
N SER A 2 -33.31 55.00 19.72
CA SER A 2 -33.09 53.61 19.27
C SER A 2 -31.73 53.16 18.73
N ASN A 3 -30.98 52.38 19.51
CA ASN A 3 -30.08 51.32 19.01
C ASN A 3 -29.97 50.24 20.12
N ALA A 4 -30.80 49.20 20.09
CA ALA A 4 -30.58 47.91 19.42
C ALA A 4 -29.69 46.95 20.23
N VAL A 5 -30.34 46.01 20.92
CA VAL A 5 -29.84 44.77 21.51
C VAL A 5 -29.27 43.87 20.42
N VAL A 6 -28.02 43.37 20.53
CA VAL A 6 -27.60 42.11 19.88
C VAL A 6 -26.50 41.40 20.66
N ALA A 7 -26.87 40.21 21.15
CA ALA A 7 -26.13 38.96 21.34
C ALA A 7 -24.77 38.95 22.07
N ALA A 8 -24.84 38.34 23.27
CA ALA A 8 -23.75 37.61 23.89
C ALA A 8 -23.07 36.68 22.86
N SER A 9 -21.84 37.01 22.50
CA SER A 9 -20.96 36.09 21.79
C SER A 9 -20.31 35.21 22.84
N ASP A 10 -20.86 34.01 23.04
CA ASP A 10 -20.27 32.97 23.87
C ASP A 10 -19.08 32.35 23.10
N PRO A 11 -17.81 32.56 23.51
CA PRO A 11 -16.64 32.07 22.79
C PRO A 11 -16.21 30.72 23.38
N THR A 12 -17.16 29.81 23.60
CA THR A 12 -16.87 28.41 23.95
C THR A 12 -16.97 27.55 22.70
N LYS A 13 -16.21 27.90 21.65
CA LYS A 13 -15.83 26.91 20.66
C LYS A 13 -14.66 26.13 21.24
N PRO A 14 -14.79 24.81 21.51
CA PRO A 14 -13.60 24.02 21.71
C PRO A 14 -12.84 24.10 20.39
N ASP A 15 -11.65 24.68 20.46
CA ASP A 15 -10.61 24.53 19.47
C ASP A 15 -10.45 23.01 19.27
N MET A 16 -11.10 22.49 18.22
CA MET A 16 -10.78 21.17 17.72
C MET A 16 -9.36 21.31 17.20
N ALA A 17 -8.40 21.11 18.10
CA ALA A 17 -7.04 20.74 17.78
C ALA A 17 -7.16 19.49 16.90
N MET A 18 -7.27 19.71 15.59
CA MET A 18 -6.99 18.69 14.60
C MET A 18 -5.55 18.26 14.89
N PRO A 19 -5.30 17.03 15.36
CA PRO A 19 -3.98 16.49 15.14
C PRO A 19 -3.85 16.44 13.63
N VAL A 20 -3.09 17.37 13.05
CA VAL A 20 -2.45 17.12 11.76
C VAL A 20 -1.57 15.90 12.02
N PRO A 21 -1.91 14.70 11.52
CA PRO A 21 -0.88 13.70 11.47
C PRO A 21 0.10 14.25 10.43
N VAL A 22 1.23 14.74 10.91
CA VAL A 22 2.45 14.79 10.10
C VAL A 22 2.83 13.32 9.89
N SER A 23 2.04 12.62 9.07
CA SER A 23 2.39 11.35 8.49
C SER A 23 3.48 11.67 7.49
N VAL A 24 4.70 11.64 8.02
CA VAL A 24 5.92 11.25 7.32
C VAL A 24 5.53 10.29 6.20
N ALA A 25 5.92 10.65 4.97
CA ALA A 25 5.69 9.90 3.75
C ALA A 25 5.62 8.39 3.99
N ALA A 26 4.39 7.86 4.00
CA ALA A 26 4.12 6.45 3.90
C ALA A 26 3.01 6.32 2.86
N GLU A 27 3.47 6.28 1.62
CA GLU A 27 2.79 5.70 0.48
C GLU A 27 2.18 4.34 0.92
N GLY A 28 0.93 4.39 1.36
CA GLY A 28 0.23 3.27 1.98
C GLY A 28 -1.25 3.33 1.61
N ALA A 29 -1.54 3.77 0.39
CA ALA A 29 -2.83 3.59 -0.21
C ALA A 29 -3.06 2.09 -0.43
N THR A 30 -4.09 1.56 0.21
CA THR A 30 -4.92 0.46 -0.32
C THR A 30 -4.17 -0.83 -0.68
N VAL A 31 -3.42 -1.44 0.25
CA VAL A 31 -2.76 -2.74 0.00
C VAL A 31 -3.68 -3.95 0.28
N THR A 32 -4.93 -3.76 0.71
CA THR A 32 -5.69 -4.89 1.30
C THR A 32 -6.70 -5.58 0.38
N ASP A 33 -7.07 -5.00 -0.77
CA ASP A 33 -8.13 -5.60 -1.62
C ASP A 33 -7.59 -6.32 -2.88
N VAL A 34 -6.46 -5.84 -3.44
CA VAL A 34 -5.85 -6.43 -4.66
C VAL A 34 -4.97 -7.66 -4.36
N VAL A 35 -4.61 -7.87 -3.10
CA VAL A 35 -3.80 -9.04 -2.65
C VAL A 35 -4.53 -10.37 -2.90
N THR A 36 -5.84 -10.33 -3.11
CA THR A 36 -6.65 -11.51 -3.45
C THR A 36 -6.44 -11.98 -4.90
N LYS A 37 -6.03 -11.10 -5.82
CA LYS A 37 -5.87 -11.43 -7.24
C LYS A 37 -4.51 -12.06 -7.56
N PHE A 38 -3.46 -11.65 -6.85
CA PHE A 38 -2.10 -12.12 -7.10
C PHE A 38 -1.56 -12.89 -5.91
N LYS A 39 -1.29 -14.18 -6.12
CA LYS A 39 -0.67 -15.04 -5.12
C LYS A 39 0.81 -15.22 -5.43
N LEU A 40 1.65 -14.65 -4.59
CA LEU A 40 3.08 -14.89 -4.62
C LEU A 40 3.41 -16.24 -3.96
N GLY A 41 3.91 -17.18 -4.77
CA GLY A 41 4.21 -18.54 -4.32
C GLY A 41 5.67 -18.74 -3.92
N LEU A 42 6.61 -18.28 -4.76
CA LEU A 42 8.04 -18.54 -4.60
C LEU A 42 8.83 -17.32 -5.06
N ILE A 43 9.97 -17.08 -4.43
CA ILE A 43 11.03 -16.24 -4.98
C ILE A 43 12.32 -17.06 -5.00
N LYS A 44 12.98 -17.13 -6.15
CA LYS A 44 14.26 -17.80 -6.32
C LYS A 44 15.28 -16.87 -6.97
N ASN A 45 16.55 -17.13 -6.70
CA ASN A 45 17.63 -16.50 -7.44
C ASN A 45 18.14 -17.50 -8.49
N VAL A 46 18.18 -17.10 -9.75
CA VAL A 46 18.68 -17.89 -10.87
C VAL A 46 19.79 -17.10 -11.54
N GLN A 47 21.02 -17.60 -11.48
CA GLN A 47 22.19 -16.98 -12.12
C GLN A 47 22.39 -15.49 -11.74
N GLY A 48 22.12 -15.13 -10.49
CA GLY A 48 22.23 -13.75 -10.01
C GLY A 48 20.98 -12.90 -10.23
N GLN A 49 19.97 -13.40 -10.94
CA GLN A 49 18.70 -12.69 -11.16
C GLN A 49 17.60 -13.17 -10.22
N HIS A 50 16.82 -12.23 -9.68
CA HIS A 50 15.67 -12.54 -8.87
C HIS A 50 14.47 -12.89 -9.76
N MET A 51 13.86 -14.04 -9.50
CA MET A 51 12.72 -14.56 -10.24
C MET A 51 11.61 -14.92 -9.25
N ALA A 52 10.41 -14.42 -9.50
CA ALA A 52 9.24 -14.65 -8.67
C ALA A 52 8.23 -15.54 -9.40
N LEU A 53 7.52 -16.36 -8.64
CA LEU A 53 6.40 -17.14 -9.13
C LEU A 53 5.10 -16.50 -8.63
N ILE A 54 4.39 -15.81 -9.52
CA ILE A 54 3.14 -15.12 -9.22
C ILE A 54 2.03 -15.83 -10.00
N ASN A 55 0.96 -16.26 -9.32
CA ASN A 55 -0.14 -17.01 -9.94
C ASN A 55 0.32 -18.27 -10.71
N GLY A 56 1.45 -18.87 -10.31
CA GLY A 56 2.06 -20.02 -11.00
C GLY A 56 2.91 -19.66 -12.22
N GLN A 57 3.00 -18.39 -12.59
CA GLN A 57 3.84 -17.90 -13.68
C GLN A 57 5.17 -17.35 -13.14
N ALA A 58 6.26 -17.75 -13.78
CA ALA A 58 7.58 -17.21 -13.45
C ALA A 58 7.79 -15.86 -14.15
N VAL A 59 8.09 -14.84 -13.36
CA VAL A 59 8.35 -13.48 -13.82
C VAL A 59 9.68 -12.97 -13.26
N LYS A 60 10.37 -12.12 -14.02
CA LYS A 60 11.55 -11.37 -13.56
C LYS A 60 11.22 -9.88 -13.48
N GLN A 61 12.15 -9.11 -12.92
CA GLN A 61 12.04 -7.66 -12.91
C GLN A 61 11.88 -7.12 -14.34
N GLY A 62 10.92 -6.22 -14.52
CA GLY A 62 10.60 -5.61 -15.81
C GLY A 62 9.57 -6.37 -16.65
N ASP A 63 9.26 -7.63 -16.34
CA ASP A 63 8.15 -8.34 -16.98
C ASP A 63 6.80 -7.74 -16.56
N GLU A 64 5.78 -8.00 -17.37
CA GLU A 64 4.40 -7.60 -17.10
C GLU A 64 3.54 -8.86 -16.88
N ILE A 65 2.64 -8.79 -15.89
CA ILE A 65 1.69 -9.85 -15.56
C ILE A 65 0.32 -9.23 -15.27
N GLU A 66 -0.70 -9.67 -16.04
CA GLU A 66 -2.08 -9.17 -15.93
C GLU A 66 -2.19 -7.63 -15.90
N GLY A 67 -1.33 -6.93 -16.66
CA GLY A 67 -1.28 -5.47 -16.74
C GLY A 67 -0.48 -4.78 -15.63
N TYR A 68 0.14 -5.53 -14.72
CA TYR A 68 1.07 -5.03 -13.71
C TYR A 68 2.52 -5.31 -14.12
N LYS A 69 3.36 -4.29 -14.09
CA LYS A 69 4.80 -4.41 -14.32
C LYS A 69 5.52 -4.77 -13.03
N VAL A 70 6.42 -5.73 -13.10
CA VAL A 70 7.30 -6.09 -11.98
C VAL A 70 8.36 -5.01 -11.81
N LEU A 71 8.20 -4.19 -10.77
CA LEU A 71 9.12 -3.10 -10.49
C LEU A 71 10.40 -3.61 -9.82
N SER A 72 10.25 -4.51 -8.85
CA SER A 72 11.36 -5.07 -8.07
C SER A 72 10.97 -6.40 -7.43
N ILE A 73 11.92 -7.32 -7.35
CA ILE A 73 11.78 -8.62 -6.69
C ILE A 73 12.78 -8.69 -5.53
N ASN A 74 12.28 -8.63 -4.29
CA ASN A 74 13.07 -8.81 -3.08
C ASN A 74 12.97 -10.25 -2.59
N ARG A 75 13.75 -10.62 -1.56
CA ARG A 75 13.75 -11.99 -1.03
C ARG A 75 12.43 -12.42 -0.37
N GLN A 76 11.65 -11.46 0.14
CA GLN A 76 10.42 -11.72 0.89
C GLN A 76 9.17 -11.14 0.24
N HIS A 77 9.32 -10.20 -0.68
CA HIS A 77 8.20 -9.53 -1.33
C HIS A 77 8.54 -9.13 -2.76
N VAL A 78 7.51 -8.91 -3.56
CA VAL A 78 7.59 -8.43 -4.94
C VAL A 78 6.76 -7.16 -5.03
N VAL A 79 7.32 -6.13 -5.66
CA VAL A 79 6.62 -4.89 -5.92
C VAL A 79 6.20 -4.87 -7.37
N LEU A 80 4.90 -4.81 -7.58
CA LEU A 80 4.24 -4.64 -8.86
C LEU A 80 3.74 -3.20 -8.99
N GLN A 81 3.67 -2.69 -10.21
CA GLN A 81 3.13 -1.36 -10.50
C GLN A 81 2.22 -1.43 -11.72
N GLN A 82 1.05 -0.80 -11.64
CA GLN A 82 0.16 -0.58 -12.77
C GLN A 82 -0.26 0.88 -12.80
N ALA A 83 0.06 1.60 -13.88
CA ALA A 83 -0.22 3.03 -14.02
C ALA A 83 0.22 3.85 -12.78
N ASN A 84 -0.72 4.20 -11.89
CA ASN A 84 -0.45 4.96 -10.67
C ASN A 84 -0.65 4.15 -9.37
N GLU A 85 -0.85 2.84 -9.49
CA GLU A 85 -1.06 1.92 -8.37
C GLU A 85 0.18 1.04 -8.17
N ARG A 86 0.58 0.86 -6.91
CA ARG A 86 1.69 -0.01 -6.50
C ARG A 86 1.15 -1.13 -5.62
N LEU A 87 1.40 -2.36 -6.03
CA LEU A 87 0.98 -3.55 -5.31
C LEU A 87 2.20 -4.29 -4.75
N THR A 88 2.23 -4.49 -3.43
CA THR A 88 3.29 -5.25 -2.78
C THR A 88 2.79 -6.63 -2.40
N LEU A 89 3.35 -7.66 -3.02
CA LEU A 89 3.04 -9.05 -2.72
C LEU A 89 4.09 -9.63 -1.79
N SER A 90 3.68 -10.11 -0.63
CA SER A 90 4.57 -10.75 0.33
C SER A 90 4.46 -12.26 0.28
N LEU A 91 5.58 -12.97 0.49
CA LEU A 91 5.55 -14.42 0.65
C LEU A 91 4.77 -14.75 1.92
N PHE A 92 3.64 -15.44 1.77
CA PHE A 92 2.92 -15.98 2.92
C PHE A 92 3.76 -17.09 3.55
N LYS A 93 4.24 -16.85 4.77
CA LYS A 93 4.88 -17.89 5.57
C LYS A 93 3.78 -18.85 6.03
N VAL A 94 3.62 -19.98 5.35
CA VAL A 94 2.81 -21.08 5.87
C VAL A 94 3.45 -21.53 7.19
N MET A 95 2.77 -21.24 8.30
CA MET A 95 3.17 -21.77 9.60
C MET A 95 2.94 -23.28 9.53
N LYS A 96 4.03 -24.06 9.49
CA LYS A 96 3.95 -25.50 9.73
C LYS A 96 3.49 -25.69 11.17
N THR A 97 2.22 -26.02 11.36
CA THR A 97 1.78 -26.71 12.57
C THR A 97 2.42 -28.11 12.50
N GLN A 98 3.41 -28.34 13.35
CA GLN A 98 3.90 -29.70 13.67
C GLN A 98 3.04 -30.29 14.77
#